data_AF-A0A4U6X6T3-F1
#
_entry.id   AF-A0A4U6X6T3-F1
#
_cell.length_a   1.000
_cell.length_b   1.000
_cell.length_c   1.000
_cell.angle_alpha   90.00
_cell.angle_beta   90.00
_cell.angle_gamma   90.00
#
_symmetry.space_group_name_H-M   'P 1'
#
loop_
_entity.id
_entity.type
_entity.pdbx_description
1 polymer ?
#
loop_
_entity_poly.entity_id
_entity_poly.type
_entity_poly.pdbx_seq_one_letter_code
_entity_poly.pdbx_strand_id
1 'polypeptide(L)' 'MVIGKWIGSTPIPDQTLEMRERQLEGRDQELLLALVRKILRWDPDERPSAEELFEDEFLIQYRRGEDGSGS' A
#
# COMPACT_ATOMS: atom_id res chain seq x y z
N MET A 1 -12.47 8.96 -37.05
CA MET A 1 -12.74 7.87 -36.10
C MET A 1 -11.46 7.06 -35.98
N VAL A 2 -10.73 7.14 -34.87
CA VAL A 2 -9.53 6.32 -34.66
C VAL A 2 -9.95 5.09 -33.87
N ILE A 3 -9.83 3.92 -34.48
CA ILE A 3 -10.00 2.64 -33.78
C ILE A 3 -8.66 2.28 -33.12
N GLY A 4 -8.70 1.86 -31.86
CA GLY A 4 -7.52 1.46 -31.11
C GLY A 4 -6.82 0.29 -31.81
N LYS A 5 -5.52 0.42 -32.04
CA LYS A 5 -4.69 -0.63 -32.64
C LYS A 5 -4.10 -1.47 -31.50
N TRP A 6 -4.52 -2.73 -31.39
CA TRP A 6 -3.89 -3.68 -30.45
C TRP A 6 -2.42 -3.89 -30.84
N ILE A 7 -1.50 -3.69 -29.89
CA ILE A 7 -0.05 -3.78 -30.12
C ILE A 7 0.58 -5.08 -29.60
N GLY A 8 -0.25 -6.05 -29.20
CA GLY A 8 0.23 -7.33 -28.67
C GLY A 8 0.38 -7.34 -27.15
N SER A 9 0.98 -8.42 -26.65
CA SER A 9 1.26 -8.61 -25.22
C SER A 9 2.43 -7.73 -24.80
N THR A 10 2.21 -6.84 -23.83
CA THR A 10 3.28 -6.10 -23.16
C THR A 10 3.89 -7.01 -22.10
N PRO A 11 5.22 -7.22 -22.10
CA PRO A 11 5.86 -8.03 -21.07
C PRO A 11 5.60 -7.43 -19.70
N ILE A 12 5.33 -8.28 -18.71
CA ILE A 12 5.23 -7.81 -17.33
C ILE A 12 6.64 -7.40 -16.89
N PRO A 13 6.88 -6.13 -16.56
CA PRO A 13 8.16 -5.69 -16.02
C PRO A 13 8.51 -6.41 -14.72
N ASP A 14 9.77 -6.83 -14.58
CA ASP A 14 10.32 -7.42 -13.36
C ASP A 14 10.51 -6.33 -12.30
N GLN A 15 9.50 -6.18 -11.44
CA GLN A 15 9.51 -5.19 -10.38
C GLN A 15 8.63 -5.63 -9.21
N THR A 16 9.04 -5.24 -8.02
CA THR A 16 8.31 -5.50 -6.78
C THR A 16 7.74 -4.20 -6.19
N LEU A 17 6.85 -4.31 -5.20
CA LEU A 17 6.33 -3.13 -4.49
C LEU A 17 7.45 -2.41 -3.73
N GLU A 18 8.38 -3.16 -3.17
CA GLU A 18 9.57 -2.69 -2.44
C GLU A 18 10.46 -1.84 -3.35
N MET A 19 10.65 -2.27 -4.61
CA MET A 19 11.48 -1.52 -5.57
C MET A 19 10.85 -0.17 -5.98
N ARG A 20 9.51 -0.09 -5.92
CA ARG A 20 8.76 1.12 -6.25
C ARG A 20 8.67 2.08 -5.09
N GLU A 21 8.64 1.57 -3.86
CA GLU A 21 8.68 2.40 -2.67
C GLU A 21 10.07 2.98 -2.47
N ARG A 22 10.19 4.29 -2.61
CA ARG A 22 11.46 5.03 -2.57
C ARG A 22 11.47 6.17 -1.55
N GLN A 23 10.36 6.40 -0.87
CA GLN A 23 10.22 7.52 0.07
C GLN A 23 10.49 7.07 1.50
N LEU A 24 10.03 5.87 1.87
CA LEU A 24 10.22 5.33 3.21
C LEU A 24 11.39 4.34 3.25
N GLU A 25 12.09 4.32 4.39
CA GLU A 25 13.19 3.39 4.67
C GLU A 25 12.98 2.70 6.01
N GLY A 26 13.56 1.50 6.17
CA GLY A 26 13.52 0.76 7.43
C GLY A 26 12.10 0.33 7.82
N ARG A 27 11.73 0.56 9.09
CA ARG A 27 10.49 0.04 9.67
C ARG A 27 9.22 0.60 9.00
N ASP A 28 9.22 1.88 8.67
CA ASP A 28 8.06 2.54 8.05
C ASP A 28 7.79 1.98 6.65
N GLN A 29 8.85 1.64 5.92
CA GLN A 29 8.74 0.96 4.63
C GLN A 29 8.10 -0.42 4.76
N GLU A 30 8.55 -1.23 5.72
CA GLU A 30 8.00 -2.57 5.96
C GLU A 30 6.51 -2.52 6.30
N LEU A 31 6.12 -1.55 7.16
CA LEU A 31 4.74 -1.35 7.58
C LEU A 31 3.84 -0.91 6.41
N LEU A 32 4.31 0.04 5.59
CA LEU A 32 3.57 0.47 4.39
C LEU A 32 3.38 -0.70 3.42
N LEU A 33 4.44 -1.47 3.16
CA LEU A 33 4.37 -2.61 2.25
C LEU A 33 3.40 -3.69 2.77
N ALA A 34 3.39 -3.93 4.08
CA ALA A 34 2.43 -4.84 4.70
C ALA A 34 0.98 -4.35 4.50
N LEU A 35 0.71 -3.07 4.73
CA LEU A 35 -0.60 -2.46 4.50
C LEU A 35 -1.03 -2.56 3.02
N VAL A 36 -0.15 -2.17 2.09
CA VAL A 36 -0.44 -2.19 0.64
C VAL A 36 -0.76 -3.61 0.17
N ARG A 37 -0.03 -4.63 0.66
CA ARG A 37 -0.31 -6.03 0.34
C ARG A 37 -1.68 -6.50 0.83
N LYS A 38 -2.19 -5.97 1.94
CA LYS A 38 -3.56 -6.24 2.40
C LYS A 38 -4.59 -5.57 1.50
N ILE A 39 -4.34 -4.32 1.08
CA ILE A 39 -5.26 -3.53 0.24
C ILE A 39 -5.36 -4.08 -1.19
N LEU A 40 -4.23 -4.54 -1.75
CA LEU A 40 -4.10 -5.01 -3.14
C LEU A 40 -4.34 -6.52 -3.31
N ARG A 41 -5.06 -7.16 -2.39
CA ARG A 41 -5.50 -8.56 -2.57
C ARG A 41 -6.43 -8.67 -3.77
N TRP A 42 -6.12 -9.63 -4.64
CA TRP A 42 -6.93 -9.92 -5.84
C TRP A 42 -8.26 -10.57 -5.48
N ASP A 43 -8.24 -11.46 -4.47
CA ASP A 43 -9.44 -12.06 -3.92
C ASP A 43 -10.17 -11.04 -3.03
N PRO A 44 -11.41 -10.64 -3.37
CA PRO A 44 -12.17 -9.70 -2.57
C PRO A 44 -12.56 -10.26 -1.20
N ASP A 45 -12.74 -11.58 -1.06
CA ASP A 45 -13.14 -12.20 0.22
C ASP A 45 -12.00 -12.18 1.23
N GLU A 46 -10.75 -12.14 0.75
CA GLU A 46 -9.57 -11.96 1.58
C GLU A 46 -9.27 -10.49 1.88
N ARG A 47 -9.98 -9.54 1.26
CA ARG A 47 -9.70 -8.12 1.39
C ARG A 47 -10.33 -7.58 2.68
N PRO A 48 -9.53 -7.04 3.61
CA PRO A 48 -10.08 -6.41 4.81
C PRO A 48 -10.89 -5.16 4.44
N SER A 49 -11.91 -4.90 5.25
CA SER A 49 -12.74 -3.70 5.18
C SER A 49 -11.94 -2.44 5.51
N ALA A 50 -12.48 -1.27 5.16
CA ALA A 50 -11.86 0.01 5.48
C ALA A 50 -11.74 0.23 7.01
N GLU A 51 -12.72 -0.27 7.77
CA GLU A 51 -12.74 -0.22 9.23
C GLU A 51 -11.60 -1.06 9.83
N GLU A 52 -11.43 -2.30 9.36
CA GLU A 52 -10.33 -3.17 9.81
C GLU A 52 -8.96 -2.62 9.43
N LEU A 53 -8.84 -1.96 8.27
CA LEU A 53 -7.61 -1.32 7.83
C LEU A 53 -7.25 -0.08 8.66
N PHE A 54 -8.23 0.59 9.27
CA PHE A 54 -7.99 1.80 10.06
C PHE A 54 -7.14 1.54 11.30
N GLU A 55 -7.17 0.31 11.83
CA GLU A 55 -6.37 -0.14 12.96
C GLU A 55 -5.04 -0.79 12.54
N ASP A 56 -4.64 -0.68 11.27
CA ASP A 56 -3.34 -1.20 10.81
C ASP A 56 -2.16 -0.46 11.46
N GLU A 57 -1.11 -1.22 11.81
CA GLU A 57 0.11 -0.71 12.45
C GLU A 57 0.70 0.52 11.74
N PHE A 58 0.66 0.54 10.40
CA PHE A 58 1.18 1.66 9.63
C PHE A 58 0.42 2.97 9.87
N LEU A 59 -0.89 2.91 10.11
CA LEU A 59 -1.74 4.09 10.32
C LEU A 59 -1.74 4.52 11.78
N ILE A 60 -1.84 3.57 12.72
CA ILE A 60 -1.96 3.88 14.15
C ILE A 60 -0.66 4.40 14.77
N GLN A 61 0.51 4.13 14.18
CA GLN A 61 1.79 4.63 14.70
C GLN A 61 1.85 6.17 14.76
N TYR A 62 1.15 6.86 13.84
CA TYR A 62 1.06 8.33 13.83
C TYR A 62 -0.06 8.89 14.73
N ARG A 63 -1.00 8.04 15.17
CA ARG A 63 -2.10 8.43 16.07
C ARG A 63 -1.61 8.74 17.50
N ARG A 64 -0.42 8.27 17.88
CA ARG A 64 0.16 8.50 19.23
C ARG A 64 0.82 9.89 19.42
N GLY A 65 0.64 10.82 18.48
CA GLY A 65 1.20 12.18 18.57
C GLY A 65 0.39 13.21 19.38
N GLU A 66 -0.83 12.90 19.81
CA GLU A 66 -1.71 13.89 20.50
C GLU A 66 -1.83 13.71 22.02
N ASP A 67 -0.96 12.91 22.64
CA ASP A 67 -0.95 12.71 24.09
C ASP A 67 0.39 13.17 24.70
N GLY A 68 0.70 14.47 24.65
CA GLY A 68 1.78 15.00 25.49
C GLY A 68 2.53 16.23 24.99
N SER A 69 1.91 17.41 25.05
CA SER A 69 2.62 18.65 25.37
C SER A 69 1.69 19.63 26.09
N GLY A 70 1.21 19.21 27.25
CA GLY A 70 0.85 20.11 28.34
C GLY A 70 2.01 20.12 29.33
N SER A 71 3.01 20.97 29.09
CA SER A 71 3.92 21.60 30.08
C SER A 71 4.87 22.55 29.35
#